data_AF-A0A182AMH5-F1
#
_entry.id   AF-A0A182AMH5-F1
#
_cell.length_a   1.000
_cell.length_b   1.000
_cell.length_c   1.000
_cell.angle_alpha   90.00
_cell.angle_beta   90.00
_cell.angle_gamma   90.00
#
_symmetry.space_group_name_H-M   'P 1'
#
loop_
_entity.id
_entity.type
_entity.pdbx_description
1 polymer ?
#
loop_
_entity_poly.entity_id
_entity_poly.type
_entity_poly.pdbx_seq_one_letter_code
_entity_poly.pdbx_strand_id
1 'polypeptide(L)'
;MVFLEVLSDDTVAFYRRMARHIRIREDAPICRQKEIYGWYDFPKSELSISTERIISRPQPHHAIEETFWHELVHAAQDCKHNNGEGQPLGIAKSAMPLGPVQMESLRNSLRSSGRSGQPMEHEALWMETKPGKVRWVVEKYCL
;
A
#
# COMPACT_ATOMS: atom_id res chain seq x y z
N MET A 1 4.22 17.70 6.99
CA MET A 1 3.86 16.33 6.56
C MET A 1 4.67 15.40 7.43
N VAL A 2 4.11 14.95 8.55
CA VAL A 2 4.84 14.11 9.52
C VAL A 2 5.29 12.82 8.86
N PHE A 3 4.49 12.31 7.91
CA PHE A 3 4.82 11.16 7.08
C PHE A 3 6.18 11.24 6.40
N LEU A 4 6.57 12.39 5.83
CA LEU A 4 7.86 12.50 5.13
C LEU A 4 9.04 12.53 6.08
N GLU A 5 8.84 12.98 7.32
CA GLU A 5 9.89 13.07 8.34
C GLU A 5 10.26 11.70 8.93
N VAL A 6 9.39 10.70 8.74
CA VAL A 6 9.55 9.35 9.28
C VAL A 6 9.94 8.32 8.21
N LEU A 7 10.04 8.72 6.95
CA LEU A 7 10.55 7.86 5.87
C LEU A 7 12.08 7.99 5.75
N SER A 8 12.71 6.92 5.27
CA SER A 8 14.11 7.00 4.80
C SER A 8 14.26 7.94 3.60
N ASP A 9 15.42 8.58 3.43
CA ASP A 9 15.71 9.51 2.34
C ASP A 9 15.42 8.93 0.94
N ASP A 10 15.78 7.66 0.75
CA ASP A 10 15.55 6.92 -0.47
C ASP A 10 14.03 6.71 -0.73
N THR A 11 13.27 6.45 0.32
CA THR A 11 11.80 6.35 0.24
C THR A 11 11.15 7.70 -0.02
N VAL A 12 11.68 8.80 0.55
CA VAL A 12 11.24 10.18 0.25
C VAL A 12 11.48 10.52 -1.22
N ALA A 13 12.65 10.14 -1.77
CA ALA A 13 12.94 10.35 -3.20
C ALA A 13 11.95 9.60 -4.09
N PHE A 14 11.62 8.35 -3.75
CA PHE A 14 10.63 7.56 -4.46
C PHE A 14 9.21 8.13 -4.34
N TYR A 15 8.81 8.53 -3.13
CA TYR A 15 7.55 9.23 -2.86
C TYR A 15 7.37 10.44 -3.78
N ARG A 16 8.40 11.29 -3.91
CA ARG A 16 8.34 12.51 -4.74
C ARG A 16 8.15 12.21 -6.22
N ARG A 17 8.63 11.06 -6.71
CA ARG A 17 8.35 10.59 -8.08
C ARG A 17 6.90 10.18 -8.19
N MET A 18 6.41 9.37 -7.25
CA MET A 18 5.02 8.87 -7.26
C MET A 18 3.96 9.94 -7.10
N ALA A 19 4.21 10.95 -6.27
CA ALA A 19 3.28 12.06 -6.04
C ALA A 19 2.98 12.90 -7.30
N ARG A 20 3.69 12.67 -8.42
CA ARG A 20 3.40 13.28 -9.73
C ARG A 20 2.35 12.52 -10.54
N HIS A 21 2.11 11.25 -10.19
CA HIS A 21 1.25 10.33 -10.96
C HIS A 21 0.01 9.92 -10.17
N ILE A 22 0.12 9.83 -8.84
CA ILE A 22 -1.01 9.55 -7.95
C ILE A 22 -1.12 10.65 -6.90
N ARG A 23 -2.31 10.83 -6.34
CA ARG A 23 -2.48 11.70 -5.19
C ARG A 23 -2.06 10.96 -3.93
N ILE A 24 -1.28 11.60 -3.07
CA ILE A 24 -0.93 11.04 -1.76
C ILE A 24 -1.39 12.00 -0.67
N ARG A 25 -2.13 11.47 0.31
CA ARG A 25 -2.76 12.23 1.38
C ARG A 25 -2.46 11.62 2.74
N GLU A 26 -2.15 12.46 3.71
CA GLU A 26 -2.09 12.06 5.12
C GLU A 26 -3.45 12.27 5.79
N ASP A 27 -3.81 11.34 6.68
CA ASP A 27 -4.94 11.42 7.60
C ASP A 27 -6.26 11.83 6.92
N ALA A 28 -6.52 11.20 5.76
CA ALA A 28 -7.77 11.33 5.04
C ALA A 28 -8.97 10.85 5.90
N PRO A 29 -10.24 11.23 5.59
CA PRO A 29 -11.39 10.83 6.39
C PRO A 29 -11.54 9.33 6.63
N ILE A 30 -11.03 8.48 5.72
CA ILE A 30 -11.00 7.02 5.87
C ILE A 30 -10.17 6.56 7.09
N CYS A 31 -9.14 7.31 7.46
CA CYS A 31 -8.26 7.06 8.61
C CYS A 31 -8.99 7.14 9.97
N ARG A 32 -10.22 7.68 9.99
CA ARG A 32 -11.10 7.67 11.17
C ARG A 32 -11.62 6.27 11.51
N GLN A 33 -11.61 5.35 10.55
CA GLN A 33 -11.97 3.96 10.79
C GLN A 33 -10.85 3.25 11.54
N LYS A 34 -11.21 2.57 12.63
CA LYS A 34 -10.21 2.08 13.58
C LYS A 34 -9.29 0.98 13.05
N GLU A 35 -9.59 0.35 11.92
CA GLU A 35 -8.78 -0.76 11.42
C GLU A 35 -7.96 -0.38 10.17
N ILE A 36 -7.95 0.90 9.77
CA ILE A 36 -7.34 1.35 8.52
C ILE A 36 -6.09 2.18 8.80
N TYR A 37 -4.93 1.65 8.42
CA TYR A 37 -3.62 2.33 8.52
C TYR A 37 -3.16 2.92 7.18
N GLY A 38 -3.56 2.29 6.07
CA GLY A 38 -3.39 2.77 4.71
C GLY A 38 -4.65 2.46 3.91
N TRP A 39 -4.87 3.21 2.84
CA TRP A 39 -5.95 2.95 1.90
C TRP A 39 -5.63 3.50 0.51
N TYR A 40 -5.85 2.69 -0.52
CA TYR A 40 -5.81 3.13 -1.90
C TYR A 40 -7.23 3.24 -2.48
N ASP A 41 -7.64 4.47 -2.83
CA ASP A 41 -8.92 4.77 -3.47
C ASP A 41 -8.75 4.70 -5.00
N PHE A 42 -9.02 3.53 -5.59
CA PHE A 42 -8.87 3.25 -7.03
C PHE A 42 -9.60 4.28 -7.92
N PRO A 43 -10.90 4.60 -7.71
CA PRO A 43 -11.58 5.63 -8.50
C PRO A 43 -10.92 7.01 -8.50
N LYS A 44 -10.13 7.34 -7.46
CA LYS A 44 -9.46 8.64 -7.32
C LYS A 44 -7.95 8.58 -7.59
N SER A 45 -7.41 7.38 -7.80
CA SER A 45 -5.97 7.09 -7.75
C SER A 45 -5.29 7.84 -6.59
N GLU A 46 -5.88 7.72 -5.39
CA GLU A 46 -5.45 8.41 -4.17
C GLU A 46 -4.98 7.41 -3.11
N LEU A 47 -3.73 7.53 -2.71
CA LEU A 47 -3.12 6.82 -1.59
C LEU A 47 -3.30 7.65 -0.32
N SER A 48 -3.91 7.05 0.70
CA SER A 48 -4.07 7.64 2.03
C SER A 48 -3.22 6.88 3.06
N ILE A 49 -2.47 7.60 3.89
CA ILE A 49 -1.75 7.05 5.05
C ILE A 49 -2.30 7.68 6.33
N SER A 50 -2.66 6.84 7.30
CA SER A 50 -3.13 7.25 8.64
C SER A 50 -1.95 7.58 9.56
N THR A 51 -1.13 8.59 9.20
CA THR A 51 0.12 8.92 9.90
C THR A 51 -0.07 9.09 11.41
N GLU A 52 -1.02 9.91 11.84
CA GLU A 52 -1.27 10.19 13.28
C GLU A 52 -1.52 8.91 14.08
N ARG A 53 -2.14 7.92 13.45
CA ARG A 53 -2.44 6.64 14.06
C ARG A 53 -1.20 5.76 14.13
N ILE A 54 -0.40 5.70 13.07
CA ILE A 54 0.77 4.83 13.01
C ILE A 54 1.87 5.35 13.94
N ILE A 55 2.05 6.68 14.06
CA ILE A 55 3.07 7.26 14.93
C ILE A 55 2.86 6.95 16.42
N SER A 56 1.62 6.65 16.83
CA SER A 56 1.30 6.23 18.20
C SER A 56 1.67 4.77 18.52
N ARG A 57 2.11 3.98 17.52
CA ARG A 57 2.47 2.56 17.69
C ARG A 57 3.95 2.38 18.02
N PRO A 58 4.34 1.22 18.59
CA PRO A 58 5.74 0.82 18.64
C PRO A 58 6.33 0.78 17.23
N GLN A 59 7.56 1.30 17.07
CA GLN A 59 8.31 1.30 15.80
C GLN A 59 7.60 2.01 14.64
N PRO A 60 7.29 3.32 14.79
CA PRO A 60 6.48 4.07 13.83
C PRO A 60 7.10 4.14 12.43
N HIS A 61 8.44 4.21 12.33
CA HIS A 61 9.15 4.21 11.05
C HIS A 61 8.87 2.93 10.24
N HIS A 62 9.04 1.76 10.86
CA HIS A 62 8.82 0.49 10.19
C HIS A 62 7.37 0.32 9.75
N ALA A 63 6.43 0.66 10.63
CA ALA A 63 5.00 0.54 10.34
C ALA A 63 4.54 1.50 9.21
N ILE A 64 5.10 2.71 9.15
CA ILE A 64 4.79 3.66 8.07
C ILE A 64 5.38 3.20 6.75
N GLU A 65 6.63 2.72 6.74
CA GLU A 65 7.25 2.19 5.52
C GLU A 65 6.50 0.96 4.99
N GLU A 66 6.17 0.00 5.85
CA GLU A 66 5.40 -1.19 5.46
C GLU A 66 4.04 -0.80 4.85
N THR A 67 3.30 0.08 5.53
CA THR A 67 2.02 0.60 5.03
C THR A 67 2.20 1.32 3.70
N PHE A 68 3.21 2.16 3.56
CA PHE A 68 3.46 2.89 2.32
C PHE A 68 3.79 1.95 1.16
N TRP A 69 4.65 0.96 1.37
CA TRP A 69 4.98 -0.03 0.33
C TRP A 69 3.79 -0.90 -0.03
N HIS A 70 2.94 -1.26 0.94
CA HIS A 70 1.69 -1.98 0.70
C HIS A 70 0.76 -1.19 -0.23
N GLU A 71 0.45 0.06 0.12
CA GLU A 71 -0.46 0.88 -0.69
C GLU A 71 0.10 1.22 -2.08
N LEU A 72 1.43 1.29 -2.22
CA LEU A 72 2.08 1.45 -3.53
C LEU A 72 1.89 0.22 -4.43
N VAL A 73 1.71 -0.98 -3.88
CA VAL A 73 1.35 -2.16 -4.68
C VAL A 73 -0.05 -1.99 -5.25
N HIS A 74 -1.00 -1.45 -4.49
CA HIS A 74 -2.32 -1.11 -4.99
C HIS A 74 -2.26 -0.02 -6.06
N ALA A 75 -1.39 0.99 -5.90
CA ALA A 75 -1.14 1.95 -6.97
C ALA A 75 -0.64 1.28 -8.26
N ALA A 76 0.32 0.37 -8.17
CA ALA A 76 0.81 -0.38 -9.34
C ALA A 76 -0.27 -1.26 -9.98
N GLN A 77 -1.15 -1.86 -9.16
CA GLN A 77 -2.32 -2.61 -9.62
C GLN A 77 -3.32 -1.70 -10.34
N ASP A 78 -3.51 -0.47 -9.90
CA ASP A 78 -4.36 0.52 -10.57
C ASP A 78 -3.77 0.95 -11.92
N CYS A 79 -2.49 1.39 -11.92
CA CYS A 79 -1.79 1.85 -13.11
C CYS A 79 -1.72 0.79 -14.21
N LYS A 80 -1.48 -0.47 -13.84
CA LYS A 80 -1.43 -1.60 -14.80
C LYS A 80 -2.73 -1.74 -15.58
N HIS A 81 -3.86 -1.39 -14.98
CA HIS A 81 -5.21 -1.62 -15.50
C HIS A 81 -5.96 -0.33 -15.85
N ASN A 82 -5.21 0.72 -16.21
CA ASN A 82 -5.72 2.00 -16.71
C ASN A 82 -6.58 2.81 -15.70
N ASN A 83 -6.25 2.75 -14.40
CA ASN A 83 -6.79 3.61 -13.35
C ASN A 83 -8.32 3.56 -13.20
N GLY A 84 -8.86 2.57 -12.47
CA GLY A 84 -10.32 2.50 -12.31
C GLY A 84 -10.87 1.44 -11.37
N GLU A 85 -10.36 0.21 -11.41
CA GLU A 85 -10.93 -0.87 -10.57
C GLU A 85 -9.89 -1.73 -9.86
N GLY A 86 -8.59 -1.54 -10.13
CA GLY A 86 -7.52 -2.36 -9.57
C GLY A 86 -7.65 -3.84 -9.93
N GLN A 87 -6.59 -4.44 -10.49
CA GLN A 87 -6.56 -5.89 -10.61
C GLN A 87 -5.16 -6.41 -10.28
N PRO A 88 -5.02 -7.72 -9.99
CA PRO A 88 -3.73 -8.29 -9.64
C PRO A 88 -2.64 -8.02 -10.69
N LEU A 89 -1.42 -7.89 -10.18
CA LEU A 89 -0.19 -7.87 -10.96
C LEU A 89 0.02 -9.21 -11.69
N GLY A 90 -0.62 -10.28 -11.24
CA GLY A 90 -0.65 -11.58 -11.90
C GLY A 90 0.41 -12.54 -11.38
N ILE A 91 0.84 -12.35 -10.13
CA ILE A 91 1.84 -13.22 -9.50
C ILE A 91 1.13 -14.48 -9.01
N ALA A 92 1.68 -15.66 -9.35
CA ALA A 92 1.10 -16.92 -8.91
C ALA A 92 1.15 -17.03 -7.37
N LYS A 93 0.03 -17.41 -6.75
CA LYS A 93 -0.08 -17.56 -5.29
C LYS A 93 0.96 -18.53 -4.71
N SER A 94 1.33 -19.57 -5.46
CA SER A 94 2.39 -20.52 -5.08
C SER A 94 3.77 -19.88 -4.95
N ALA A 95 4.04 -18.78 -5.65
CA ALA A 95 5.27 -18.00 -5.55
C ALA A 95 5.23 -16.95 -4.42
N MET A 96 4.08 -16.81 -3.74
CA MET A 96 3.84 -15.81 -2.70
C MET A 96 3.41 -16.46 -1.38
N PRO A 97 4.29 -17.26 -0.73
CA PRO A 97 3.99 -17.78 0.59
C PRO A 97 3.83 -16.61 1.57
N LEU A 98 2.72 -16.59 2.30
CA LEU A 98 2.46 -15.65 3.39
C LEU A 98 2.68 -16.37 4.73
N GLY A 99 3.35 -15.71 5.66
CA GLY A 99 3.47 -16.17 7.04
C GLY A 99 2.17 -16.02 7.84
N PRO A 100 2.12 -16.53 9.08
CA PRO A 100 0.93 -16.48 9.92
C PRO A 100 0.37 -15.07 10.13
N VAL A 101 1.26 -14.09 10.36
CA VAL A 101 0.89 -12.68 10.58
C VAL A 101 0.23 -12.08 9.32
N GLN A 102 0.84 -12.26 8.16
CA GLN A 102 0.30 -11.79 6.88
C GLN A 102 -1.02 -12.48 6.53
N MET A 103 -1.17 -13.77 6.87
CA MET A 103 -2.43 -14.49 6.69
C MET A 103 -3.55 -13.94 7.60
N GLU A 104 -3.23 -13.46 8.80
CA GLU A 104 -4.17 -12.76 9.66
C GLU A 104 -4.53 -11.39 9.10
N SER A 105 -3.54 -10.60 8.68
CA SER A 105 -3.77 -9.32 7.99
C SER A 105 -4.66 -9.48 6.77
N LEU A 106 -4.42 -10.49 5.93
CA LEU A 106 -5.27 -10.79 4.77
C LEU A 106 -6.72 -11.04 5.19
N ARG A 107 -6.96 -11.82 6.25
CA ARG A 107 -8.33 -12.07 6.74
C ARG A 107 -8.98 -10.79 7.24
N ASN A 108 -8.22 -9.90 7.87
CA ASN A 108 -8.73 -8.63 8.37
C ASN A 108 -9.04 -7.66 7.23
N SER A 109 -8.16 -7.51 6.23
CA SER A 109 -8.40 -6.68 5.05
C SER A 109 -9.66 -7.13 4.31
N LEU A 110 -9.86 -8.44 4.12
CA LEU A 110 -11.00 -8.98 3.38
C LEU A 110 -12.36 -8.78 4.07
N ARG A 111 -12.39 -8.47 5.37
CA ARG A 111 -13.62 -8.06 6.05
C ARG A 111 -14.08 -6.69 5.58
N SER A 112 -13.15 -5.83 5.19
CA SER A 112 -13.39 -4.44 4.78
C SER A 112 -13.53 -4.31 3.25
N SER A 113 -12.69 -5.00 2.48
CA SER A 113 -12.64 -4.91 1.01
C SER A 113 -13.48 -5.98 0.28
N GLY A 114 -13.91 -7.03 0.98
CA GLY A 114 -14.65 -8.15 0.41
C GLY A 114 -13.76 -9.20 -0.29
N ARG A 115 -14.32 -10.37 -0.57
CA ARG A 115 -13.55 -11.53 -1.07
C ARG A 115 -12.94 -11.34 -2.46
N SER A 116 -13.51 -10.48 -3.30
CA SER A 116 -13.00 -10.19 -4.64
C SER A 116 -11.62 -9.54 -4.61
N GLY A 117 -11.29 -8.78 -3.56
CA GLY A 117 -9.97 -8.16 -3.38
C GLY A 117 -8.85 -9.13 -2.96
N GLN A 118 -9.17 -10.39 -2.65
CA GLN A 118 -8.20 -11.35 -2.10
C GLN A 118 -6.90 -11.48 -2.91
N PRO A 119 -6.92 -11.61 -4.25
CA PRO A 119 -5.68 -11.77 -4.98
C PRO A 119 -4.80 -10.52 -4.93
N MET A 120 -5.41 -9.33 -4.88
CA MET A 120 -4.69 -8.05 -4.82
C MET A 120 -4.05 -7.83 -3.44
N GLU A 121 -4.83 -8.03 -2.38
CA GLU A 121 -4.36 -7.96 -0.99
C GLU A 121 -3.24 -8.97 -0.73
N HIS A 122 -3.36 -10.18 -1.28
CA HIS A 122 -2.32 -11.20 -1.16
C HIS A 122 -0.99 -10.74 -1.78
N GLU A 123 -1.04 -10.12 -2.97
CA GLU A 123 0.15 -9.55 -3.60
C GLU A 123 0.74 -8.40 -2.77
N ALA A 124 -0.11 -7.48 -2.30
CA ALA A 124 0.31 -6.34 -1.48
C ALA A 124 1.01 -6.79 -0.19
N LEU A 125 0.40 -7.68 0.58
CA LEU A 125 0.99 -8.26 1.81
C LEU A 125 2.27 -9.03 1.56
N TRP A 126 2.38 -9.71 0.42
CA TRP A 126 3.62 -10.39 0.08
C TRP A 126 4.72 -9.39 -0.31
N MET A 127 4.38 -8.24 -0.87
CA MET A 127 5.32 -7.24 -1.40
C MET A 127 5.71 -6.14 -0.42
N GLU A 128 4.90 -5.83 0.60
CA GLU A 128 5.12 -4.72 1.55
C GLU A 128 6.49 -4.75 2.26
N THR A 129 7.06 -5.94 2.45
CA THR A 129 8.40 -6.15 3.04
C THR A 129 9.53 -6.20 2.00
N LYS A 130 9.24 -5.92 0.73
CA LYS A 130 10.14 -6.09 -0.43
C LYS A 130 10.19 -4.81 -1.26
N PRO A 131 10.74 -3.70 -0.73
CA PRO A 131 10.72 -2.39 -1.39
C PRO A 131 11.30 -2.43 -2.81
N GLY A 132 12.35 -3.22 -3.07
CA GLY A 132 12.89 -3.38 -4.41
C GLY A 132 11.90 -3.97 -5.44
N LYS A 133 11.04 -4.90 -5.02
CA LYS A 133 9.98 -5.44 -5.89
C LYS A 133 8.86 -4.44 -6.10
N VAL A 134 8.49 -3.70 -5.05
CA VAL A 134 7.45 -2.66 -5.13
C VAL A 134 7.89 -1.56 -6.09
N ARG A 135 9.14 -1.08 -5.95
CA ARG A 135 9.72 -0.11 -6.88
C ARG A 135 9.69 -0.60 -8.32
N TRP A 136 10.09 -1.84 -8.57
CA TRP A 136 10.09 -2.39 -9.92
C TRP A 136 8.69 -2.44 -10.54
N VAL A 137 7.65 -2.88 -9.82
CA VAL A 137 6.28 -2.93 -10.38
C VAL A 137 5.71 -1.53 -10.60
N VAL A 138 5.99 -0.61 -9.68
CA VAL A 138 5.55 0.78 -9.79
C VAL A 138 6.24 1.48 -10.96
N GLU A 139 7.56 1.32 -11.11
CA GLU A 139 8.30 1.86 -12.25
C GLU A 139 7.86 1.25 -13.58
N LYS A 140 7.42 -0.01 -13.58
CA LYS A 140 6.95 -0.66 -14.79
C LYS A 140 5.58 -0.17 -15.25
N TYR A 141 4.68 0.15 -14.31
CA TYR A 141 3.28 0.39 -14.62
C TYR A 141 2.83 1.84 -14.43
N CYS A 142 3.43 2.61 -13.53
CA CYS A 142 2.99 3.97 -13.19
C CYS A 142 3.90 5.09 -13.71
N LEU A 143 5.19 4.81 -13.97
CA LEU A 143 6.22 5.81 -14.31
C LEU A 143 6.75 5.59 -15.74
#